data_AF-A0A7S0T1H9-F1
#
_entry.id   AF-A0A7S0T1H9-F1
#
_cell.length_a   1.000
_cell.length_b   1.000
_cell.length_c   1.000
_cell.angle_alpha   90.00
_cell.angle_beta   90.00
_cell.angle_gamma   90.00
#
_symmetry.space_group_name_H-M   'P 1'
#
loop_
_entity.id
_entity.type
_entity.pdbx_description
1 polymer ?
#
loop_
_entity_poly.entity_id
_entity_poly.type
_entity_poly.pdbx_seq_one_letter_code
_entity_poly.pdbx_strand_id
1 'polypeptide(L)'
;MAGAGIPVQIRDLPEQIQVVTGWGKHSTVFGYSPVKERVIALLGGLNSPFDVPEHNIGCVVAEKREVRAWLVRDELLSLVRFLGGNKDALRRNFNPRGVGLPVSGGGVGSE
;
A
#
# COMPACT_ATOMS: atom_id res chain seq x y z
N MET A 1 -15.01 9.03 24.01
CA MET A 1 -14.25 7.76 24.05
C MET A 1 -13.42 7.69 22.78
N ALA A 2 -12.12 7.96 22.86
CA ALA A 2 -11.21 7.75 21.74
C ALA A 2 -11.14 6.23 21.50
N GLY A 3 -11.61 5.77 20.34
CA GLY A 3 -11.49 4.37 19.95
C GLY A 3 -10.01 4.01 19.95
N ALA A 4 -9.60 3.12 20.85
CA ALA A 4 -8.28 2.53 20.81
C ALA A 4 -8.10 1.94 19.40
N GLY A 5 -7.16 2.50 18.63
CA GLY A 5 -6.93 2.09 17.25
C GLY A 5 -6.65 0.60 17.23
N ILE A 6 -7.55 -0.16 16.61
CA ILE A 6 -7.36 -1.60 16.43
C ILE A 6 -6.04 -1.76 15.66
N PRO A 7 -5.04 -2.49 16.18
CA PRO A 7 -3.83 -2.75 15.43
C PRO A 7 -4.22 -3.55 14.18
N VAL A 8 -4.21 -2.89 13.02
CA VAL A 8 -4.56 -3.51 11.74
C VAL A 8 -3.43 -4.46 11.35
N GLN A 9 -3.62 -5.76 11.59
CA GLN A 9 -2.71 -6.79 11.11
C GLN A 9 -3.16 -7.24 9.72
N ILE A 10 -2.20 -7.71 8.90
CA ILE A 10 -2.47 -8.28 7.57
C ILE A 10 -3.46 -9.48 7.63
N ARG A 11 -3.59 -10.12 8.80
CA ARG A 11 -4.55 -11.21 9.05
C ARG A 11 -6.00 -10.72 9.17
N ASP A 12 -6.19 -9.47 9.57
CA ASP A 12 -7.48 -8.86 9.92
C ASP A 12 -8.08 -8.05 8.77
N LEU A 13 -7.62 -8.29 7.52
CA LEU A 13 -8.19 -7.65 6.34
C LEU A 13 -9.69 -8.01 6.17
N PRO A 14 -10.52 -7.08 5.68
CA PRO A 14 -11.91 -7.35 5.33
C PRO A 14 -11.99 -8.32 4.15
N GLU A 15 -13.16 -8.94 3.94
CA GLU A 15 -13.39 -9.93 2.87
C GLU A 15 -13.12 -9.36 1.48
N GLN A 16 -13.48 -8.10 1.26
CA GLN A 16 -13.21 -7.36 0.04
C GLN A 16 -12.68 -5.97 0.38
N ILE A 17 -11.72 -5.50 -0.41
CA ILE A 17 -11.22 -4.13 -0.33
C ILE A 17 -11.63 -3.40 -1.60
N GLN A 18 -12.22 -2.23 -1.43
CA GLN A 18 -12.65 -1.37 -2.53
C GLN A 18 -11.95 -0.02 -2.40
N VAL A 19 -11.25 0.39 -3.46
CA VAL A 19 -10.67 1.73 -3.55
C VAL A 19 -11.55 2.56 -4.47
N VAL A 20 -12.27 3.50 -3.87
CA VAL A 20 -13.14 4.42 -4.60
C VAL A 20 -12.29 5.54 -5.23
N THR A 21 -12.25 5.57 -6.55
CA THR A 21 -11.50 6.53 -7.38
C THR A 21 -12.37 7.67 -7.91
N GLY A 22 -13.67 7.68 -7.60
CA GLY A 22 -14.57 8.79 -7.87
C GLY A 22 -16.04 8.41 -7.76
N TRP A 23 -16.80 9.08 -6.89
CA TRP A 23 -18.25 8.95 -6.75
C TRP A 23 -18.87 10.35 -6.72
N GLY A 24 -19.78 10.64 -7.65
CA GLY A 24 -20.41 11.96 -7.72
C GLY A 24 -21.82 11.89 -8.30
N LYS A 25 -22.74 12.67 -7.73
CA LYS A 25 -24.17 12.76 -8.11
C LYS A 25 -24.38 13.19 -9.58
N HIS A 26 -23.38 13.82 -10.18
CA HIS A 26 -23.32 14.22 -11.60
C HIS A 26 -22.22 13.50 -12.40
N SER A 27 -21.55 12.50 -11.80
CA SER A 27 -20.53 11.69 -12.47
C SER A 27 -21.23 10.72 -13.42
N THR A 28 -21.72 11.28 -14.52
CA THR A 28 -22.44 10.62 -15.62
C THR A 28 -21.49 10.03 -16.66
N VAL A 29 -20.19 10.27 -16.50
CA VAL A 29 -19.17 9.71 -17.39
C VAL A 29 -18.87 8.29 -16.95
N PHE A 30 -19.45 7.33 -17.67
CA PHE A 30 -19.02 5.95 -17.64
C PHE A 30 -17.58 5.84 -18.17
N GLY A 31 -16.78 5.01 -17.51
CA GLY A 31 -15.53 4.49 -18.07
C GLY A 31 -14.27 5.33 -17.85
N TYR A 32 -14.33 6.66 -17.89
CA TYR A 32 -13.12 7.50 -17.87
C TYR A 32 -13.04 8.43 -16.65
N SER A 33 -12.04 8.21 -15.80
CA SER A 33 -11.63 9.12 -14.73
C SER A 33 -10.10 9.15 -14.69
N PRO A 34 -9.46 10.34 -14.82
CA PRO A 34 -8.01 10.45 -14.71
C PRO A 34 -7.47 9.90 -13.39
N VAL A 35 -8.26 9.99 -12.31
CA VAL A 35 -7.91 9.42 -11.00
C VAL A 35 -7.94 7.89 -11.07
N LYS A 36 -8.97 7.30 -11.69
CA LYS A 36 -9.08 5.85 -11.86
C LYS A 36 -7.90 5.30 -12.65
N GLU A 37 -7.54 5.91 -13.77
CA GLU A 37 -6.40 5.47 -14.58
C GLU A 37 -5.08 5.54 -13.83
N ARG A 38 -4.85 6.65 -13.10
CA ARG A 38 -3.62 6.80 -12.34
C ARG A 38 -3.52 5.79 -11.20
N VAL A 39 -4.65 5.49 -10.54
CA VAL A 39 -4.73 4.48 -9.50
C VAL A 39 -4.48 3.09 -10.08
N ILE A 40 -5.09 2.73 -11.21
CA ILE A 40 -4.85 1.46 -11.89
C ILE A 40 -3.38 1.33 -12.31
N ALA A 41 -2.79 2.36 -12.92
CA ALA A 41 -1.40 2.34 -13.33
C ALA A 41 -0.44 2.18 -12.14
N LEU A 42 -0.72 2.87 -11.03
CA LEU A 42 0.06 2.74 -9.80
C LEU A 42 -0.05 1.33 -9.21
N LEU A 43 -1.27 0.81 -9.09
CA LEU A 43 -1.56 -0.51 -8.55
C LEU A 43 -0.96 -1.62 -9.43
N GLY A 44 -1.02 -1.48 -10.74
CA GLY A 44 -0.36 -2.35 -11.70
C GLY A 44 1.17 -2.31 -11.58
N GLY A 45 1.75 -1.11 -11.41
CA GLY A 45 3.19 -0.95 -11.17
C GLY A 45 3.67 -1.54 -9.83
N LEU A 46 2.75 -1.75 -8.88
CA LEU A 46 3.01 -2.45 -7.62
C LEU A 46 2.69 -3.95 -7.69
N ASN A 47 2.33 -4.49 -8.87
CA ASN A 47 1.88 -5.87 -9.05
C ASN A 47 0.73 -6.25 -8.10
N SER A 48 -0.16 -5.29 -7.84
CA SER A 48 -1.28 -5.50 -6.92
C SER A 48 -2.42 -6.31 -7.58
N PRO A 49 -3.26 -7.01 -6.80
CA PRO A 49 -4.38 -7.80 -7.29
C PRO A 49 -5.68 -6.99 -7.42
N PHE A 50 -5.58 -5.68 -7.65
CA PHE A 50 -6.75 -4.82 -7.77
C PHE A 50 -7.19 -4.72 -9.22
N ASP A 51 -8.45 -5.06 -9.45
CA ASP A 51 -9.06 -5.08 -10.77
C ASP A 51 -10.26 -4.15 -10.86
N VAL A 52 -10.62 -3.80 -12.09
CA VAL A 52 -11.80 -2.98 -12.40
C VAL A 52 -13.00 -3.91 -12.57
N PRO A 53 -14.06 -3.81 -11.75
CA PRO A 53 -15.27 -4.61 -11.94
C PRO A 53 -15.98 -4.25 -13.25
N GLU A 54 -16.62 -5.24 -13.87
CA GLU A 54 -17.24 -5.13 -15.22
C GLU A 54 -18.23 -3.97 -15.37
N HIS A 55 -18.93 -3.59 -14.30
CA HIS A 55 -19.98 -2.57 -14.32
C HIS A 55 -19.65 -1.31 -13.52
N ASN A 56 -18.38 -1.01 -13.25
CA ASN A 56 -18.02 0.00 -12.25
C ASN A 56 -17.71 1.41 -12.76
N ILE A 57 -18.37 2.39 -12.13
CA ILE A 57 -18.31 3.83 -12.43
C ILE A 57 -17.05 4.50 -11.84
N GLY A 58 -16.42 3.95 -10.80
CA GLY A 58 -15.33 4.67 -10.13
C GLY A 58 -14.68 3.98 -8.95
N CYS A 59 -14.42 2.68 -9.05
CA CYS A 59 -13.57 1.99 -8.08
C CYS A 59 -12.76 0.85 -8.71
N VAL A 60 -11.80 0.36 -7.93
CA VAL A 60 -11.14 -0.94 -8.11
C VAL A 60 -11.36 -1.81 -6.89
N VAL A 61 -11.40 -3.12 -7.07
CA VAL A 61 -11.69 -4.10 -6.01
C VAL A 61 -10.64 -5.20 -5.99
N ALA A 62 -10.43 -5.79 -4.82
CA ALA A 62 -9.61 -6.98 -4.64
C ALA A 62 -10.15 -7.82 -3.48
N GLU A 63 -10.02 -9.15 -3.58
CA GLU A 63 -10.40 -10.05 -2.50
C GLU A 63 -9.34 -10.13 -1.40
N LYS A 64 -9.79 -10.36 -0.16
CA LYS A 64 -8.93 -10.53 1.02
C LYS A 64 -7.72 -11.43 0.77
N ARG A 65 -7.99 -12.59 0.16
CA ARG A 65 -6.99 -13.65 -0.03
C ARG A 65 -5.87 -13.16 -0.94
N GLU A 66 -6.23 -12.47 -2.01
CA GLU A 66 -5.30 -11.97 -3.01
C GLU A 66 -4.48 -10.81 -2.46
N VAL A 67 -5.12 -9.84 -1.80
CA VAL A 67 -4.42 -8.73 -1.15
C VAL A 67 -3.44 -9.24 -0.11
N ARG A 68 -3.85 -10.21 0.71
CA ARG A 68 -2.96 -10.83 1.70
C ARG A 68 -1.76 -11.50 1.04
N ALA A 69 -1.97 -12.28 -0.03
CA ALA A 69 -0.89 -12.94 -0.74
C ALA A 69 0.08 -11.93 -1.36
N TRP A 70 -0.43 -10.83 -1.93
CA TRP A 70 0.36 -9.74 -2.48
C TRP A 70 1.22 -9.05 -1.42
N LEU A 71 0.62 -8.62 -0.30
CA LEU A 71 1.34 -7.97 0.79
C LEU A 71 2.46 -8.85 1.36
N VAL A 72 2.18 -10.14 1.58
CA VAL A 72 3.19 -11.10 2.07
C VAL A 72 4.32 -11.30 1.06
N ARG A 73 4.02 -11.41 -0.24
CA ARG A 73 5.04 -11.57 -1.29
C ARG A 73 5.94 -10.35 -1.37
N ASP A 74 5.36 -9.16 -1.38
CA ASP A 74 6.10 -7.89 -1.43
C ASP A 74 6.99 -7.70 -0.18
N GLU A 75 6.48 -8.09 0.98
CA GLU A 75 7.22 -8.13 2.24
C GLU A 75 8.41 -9.09 2.19
N LEU A 76 8.20 -10.33 1.76
CA LEU A 76 9.28 -11.32 1.62
C LEU A 76 10.34 -10.88 0.61
N LEU A 77 9.93 -10.30 -0.52
CA LEU A 77 10.86 -9.78 -1.52
C LEU A 77 11.75 -8.67 -0.95
N SER A 78 11.16 -7.80 -0.13
CA SER A 78 11.89 -6.73 0.56
C SER A 78 12.91 -7.28 1.54
N LEU A 79 12.53 -8.31 2.30
CA LEU A 79 13.45 -9.01 3.20
C LEU A 79 14.60 -9.68 2.44
N VAL A 80 14.30 -10.37 1.33
CA VAL A 80 15.34 -11.02 0.50
C VAL A 80 16.33 -9.98 -0.05
N ARG A 81 15.85 -8.83 -0.52
CA ARG A 81 16.72 -7.73 -0.99
C ARG A 81 17.58 -7.16 0.14
N PHE A 82 17.02 -7.03 1.34
CA PHE A 82 17.73 -6.59 2.53
C PHE A 82 18.87 -7.56 2.90
N LEU A 83 18.56 -8.85 3.00
CA LEU A 83 19.54 -9.89 3.29
C LEU A 83 20.59 -10.02 2.18
N GLY A 84 20.23 -9.69 0.93
CA GLY A 84 21.14 -9.60 -0.21
C GLY A 84 22.08 -8.40 -0.21
N GLY A 85 22.09 -7.59 0.86
CA GLY A 85 23.04 -6.49 1.04
C GLY A 85 22.48 -5.09 0.79
N ASN A 86 21.25 -4.96 0.30
CA ASN A 86 20.59 -3.66 0.18
C ASN A 86 19.90 -3.30 1.51
N LYS A 87 20.66 -2.71 2.45
CA LYS A 87 20.18 -2.39 3.80
C LYS A 87 18.97 -1.43 3.83
N ASP A 88 18.74 -0.69 2.76
CA ASP A 88 17.60 0.23 2.60
C ASP A 88 16.35 -0.43 2.02
N ALA A 89 16.45 -1.69 1.57
CA ALA A 89 15.34 -2.41 0.94
C ALA A 89 14.27 -2.91 1.93
N LEU A 90 14.50 -2.81 3.24
CA LEU A 90 13.53 -3.26 4.23
C LEU A 90 12.35 -2.28 4.32
N ARG A 91 11.16 -2.73 3.90
CA ARG A 91 9.94 -1.90 3.92
C ARG A 91 9.48 -1.56 5.35
N ARG A 92 8.84 -0.40 5.48
CA ARG A 92 8.27 0.16 6.73
C ARG A 92 7.47 -0.82 7.58
N ASN A 93 6.76 -1.77 6.97
CA ASN A 93 5.96 -2.77 7.71
C ASN A 93 6.82 -3.68 8.62
N PHE A 94 8.10 -3.91 8.30
CA PHE A 94 9.04 -4.65 9.15
C PHE A 94 9.85 -3.77 10.10
N ASN A 95 9.88 -2.46 9.88
CA ASN A 95 10.55 -1.51 10.76
C ASN A 95 9.64 -0.31 11.07
N PRO A 96 8.61 -0.49 11.91
CA PRO A 96 7.65 0.57 12.25
C PRO A 96 8.29 1.75 12.99
N ARG A 97 9.54 1.61 13.48
CA ARG A 97 10.32 2.66 14.13
C ARG A 97 11.37 3.31 13.20
N GLY A 98 11.52 2.82 11.97
CA GLY A 98 12.62 3.19 11.06
C GLY A 98 12.47 4.54 10.37
N VAL A 99 11.29 5.17 10.42
CA VAL A 99 11.09 6.53 9.87
C VAL A 99 10.77 7.46 11.02
N GLY A 100 11.82 8.06 11.60
CA GLY A 100 11.66 9.03 12.68
C GLY A 100 12.92 9.51 13.39
N LEU A 101 14.12 9.09 13.01
CA LEU A 101 15.33 9.75 13.51
C LEU A 101 16.04 10.45 12.35
N PRO A 102 16.20 11.78 12.39
CA PRO A 102 17.21 12.40 11.53
C PRO A 102 18.53 11.71 11.86
N VAL A 103 19.29 11.38 10.82
CA VAL A 103 20.72 11.11 10.94
C VAL A 103 21.37 12.41 11.41
N SER A 104 21.33 12.65 12.73
CA SER A 104 22.24 13.59 13.36
C SER A 104 23.60 12.92 13.28
N GLY A 105 24.40 13.41 12.32
CA GLY A 105 25.78 13.02 12.12
C GLY A 105 26.52 13.00 13.46
N GLY A 106 27.27 11.93 13.66
CA GLY A 106 28.12 11.76 14.83
C GLY A 106 29.11 12.90 14.95
N GLY A 107 29.24 13.40 16.17
CA GLY A 107 30.39 14.21 16.55
C GLY A 107 31.66 13.37 16.51
N VAL A 108 32.68 13.94 15.90
CA VAL A 108 34.11 13.84 16.24
C VAL A 108 34.63 15.24 15.90
N GLY A 109 35.40 15.96 16.69
CA GLY A 109 36.24 15.69 17.84
C GLY A 109 37.18 16.90 17.88
N SER A 110 37.44 17.42 19.07
CA SER A 110 38.22 18.62 19.34
C SER A 110 39.64 18.56 18.76
N GLU A 111 40.10 19.66 18.16
CA GLU A 111 41.32 20.45 18.50
C GLU A 111 41.44 21.67 17.58
#